data_AF-A0A1W9VP39-F1
#
_entry.id   AF-A0A1W9VP39-F1
#
_cell.length_a   1.000
_cell.length_b   1.000
_cell.length_c   1.000
_cell.angle_alpha   90.00
_cell.angle_beta   90.00
_cell.angle_gamma   90.00
#
_symmetry.space_group_name_H-M   'P 1'
#
loop_
_entity.id
_entity.type
_entity.pdbx_description
1 polymer ?
#
loop_
_entity_poly.entity_id
_entity_poly.type
_entity_poly.pdbx_seq_one_letter_code
_entity_poly.pdbx_strand_id
1 'polypeptide(L)'
;MDKRIPTSVLSIIKATQEKGEKLTTLTCRMTGSFKPGTKAIIFPGEKEFLVKEITEIENNNYSVKVKGIPFKSCIPFAVITPVDLKVKYSKRAYFIPSDFHGKDFIPGEYDITGGIFEGYRLFNRDKYKAKVKKIGNMYSADFPFKSPIVPGAEFAFENKKGFKGQMKLIYPGYLDKKSENSISARMNKFRFKPGVKGIYSIILRTDNYVELPSFLLDEEFDGALKMGNVRVMEREYDSLKNKILKQSKASGGILFGTLKKNIKATHEFFHGVVKKMIEDELVFINDDHLIFNGSGQEDFLSPLAKDGYQQIIEAGITGLSVRTIKNHGMVRCFQEIKRMKLAYVLDDDLYYSKEAFNKLLVKIFTGKSIGDKLSIQDIRDSTGLSRRYIISLLNSLEDEMVIEREINDDRIIKKFP
;
A
#
# COMPACT_ATOMS: atom_id res chain seq x y z
N MET A 1 -10.65 -7.39 -27.46
CA MET A 1 -11.24 -6.04 -27.41
C MET A 1 -10.12 -5.02 -27.28
N ASP A 2 -9.66 -4.45 -28.38
CA ASP A 2 -8.72 -3.32 -28.35
C ASP A 2 -9.50 -2.04 -28.01
N LYS A 3 -9.78 -1.84 -26.73
CA LYS A 3 -10.46 -0.63 -26.24
C LYS A 3 -9.37 0.31 -25.73
N ARG A 4 -9.21 1.43 -26.44
CA ARG A 4 -8.38 2.58 -26.03
C ARG A 4 -8.56 2.83 -24.53
N ILE A 5 -7.52 3.37 -23.89
CA ILE A 5 -7.62 3.79 -22.48
C ILE A 5 -8.87 4.66 -22.35
N PRO A 6 -9.81 4.35 -21.44
CA PRO A 6 -10.93 5.24 -21.17
C PRO A 6 -10.34 6.49 -20.51
N THR A 7 -10.24 7.57 -21.29
CA THR A 7 -9.56 8.78 -20.85
C THR A 7 -10.60 9.80 -20.43
N SER A 8 -10.91 9.81 -19.14
CA SER A 8 -11.58 10.93 -18.50
C SER A 8 -10.51 11.96 -18.11
N VAL A 9 -10.41 13.07 -18.85
CA VAL A 9 -9.43 14.13 -18.56
C VAL A 9 -10.07 15.51 -18.64
N LEU A 10 -9.75 16.39 -17.69
CA LEU A 10 -10.12 17.81 -17.73
C LEU A 10 -8.86 18.65 -18.02
N SER A 11 -8.98 19.64 -18.88
CA SER A 11 -7.95 20.66 -19.13
C SER A 11 -8.45 22.01 -18.68
N ILE A 12 -7.74 22.66 -17.74
CA ILE A 12 -8.16 23.94 -17.17
C ILE A 12 -8.02 25.04 -18.23
N ILE A 13 -9.11 25.78 -18.45
CA ILE A 13 -9.11 27.01 -19.25
C ILE A 13 -8.88 28.19 -18.31
N LYS A 14 -9.65 28.26 -17.22
CA LYS A 14 -9.65 29.33 -16.23
C LYS A 14 -10.00 28.78 -14.86
N ALA A 15 -9.46 29.40 -13.81
CA ALA A 15 -9.86 29.13 -12.43
C ALA A 15 -10.33 30.43 -11.76
N THR A 16 -11.37 30.35 -10.95
CA THR A 16 -11.87 31.43 -10.10
C THR A 16 -12.09 30.92 -8.68
N GLN A 17 -11.89 31.79 -7.70
CA GLN A 17 -12.24 31.53 -6.30
C GLN A 17 -12.83 32.81 -5.73
N GLU A 18 -14.12 32.76 -5.36
CA GLU A 18 -14.79 33.91 -4.78
C GLU A 18 -14.35 34.12 -3.32
N LYS A 19 -14.32 35.38 -2.88
CA LYS A 19 -13.88 35.72 -1.52
C LYS A 19 -14.87 35.13 -0.51
N GLY A 20 -14.38 34.21 0.32
CA GLY A 20 -15.19 33.52 1.33
C GLY A 20 -15.66 32.12 0.91
N GLU A 21 -15.52 31.75 -0.37
CA GLU A 21 -15.83 30.40 -0.81
C GLU A 21 -14.71 29.41 -0.48
N LYS A 22 -15.10 28.25 0.07
CA LYS A 22 -14.19 27.13 0.37
C LYS A 22 -13.82 26.30 -0.86
N LEU A 23 -14.58 26.46 -1.95
CA LEU A 23 -14.39 25.70 -3.19
C LEU A 23 -13.73 26.58 -4.24
N THR A 24 -12.95 25.94 -5.11
CA THR A 24 -12.43 26.58 -6.32
C THR A 24 -13.31 26.17 -7.49
N THR A 25 -13.67 27.13 -8.33
CA THR A 25 -14.44 26.87 -9.56
C THR A 25 -13.50 26.89 -10.76
N LEU A 26 -13.52 25.82 -11.54
CA LEU A 26 -12.67 25.65 -12.73
C LEU A 26 -13.55 25.63 -13.97
N THR A 27 -13.20 26.43 -14.97
CA THR A 27 -13.72 26.25 -16.32
C THR A 27 -12.76 25.32 -17.06
N CYS A 28 -13.25 24.16 -17.49
CA CYS A 28 -12.43 23.10 -18.08
C CYS A 28 -12.98 22.64 -19.42
N ARG A 29 -12.11 22.18 -20.33
CA ARG A 29 -12.50 21.26 -21.40
C ARG A 29 -12.49 19.84 -20.86
N MET A 30 -13.50 19.04 -21.18
CA MET A 30 -13.56 17.64 -20.77
C MET A 30 -13.45 16.70 -21.97
N THR A 31 -12.62 15.67 -21.81
CA THR A 31 -12.61 14.50 -22.67
C THR A 31 -13.02 13.30 -21.82
N GLY A 32 -13.92 12.44 -22.33
CA GLY A 32 -14.49 11.33 -21.56
C GLY A 32 -15.50 11.80 -20.52
N SER A 33 -15.64 11.06 -19.42
CA SER A 33 -16.67 11.34 -18.39
C SER A 33 -16.04 11.46 -17.00
N PHE A 34 -16.16 12.63 -16.37
CA PHE A 34 -15.95 12.78 -14.93
C PHE A 34 -17.28 12.72 -14.18
N LYS A 35 -17.26 12.19 -12.97
CA LYS A 35 -18.43 12.18 -12.08
C LYS A 35 -18.16 13.03 -10.83
N PRO A 36 -19.18 13.70 -10.28
CA PRO A 36 -19.10 14.22 -8.92
C PRO A 36 -18.66 13.14 -7.93
N GLY A 37 -17.82 13.51 -6.96
CA GLY A 37 -17.24 12.58 -5.98
C GLY A 37 -15.96 11.87 -6.46
N THR A 38 -15.55 12.01 -7.71
CA THR A 38 -14.27 11.46 -8.20
C THR A 38 -13.09 12.12 -7.47
N LYS A 39 -12.20 11.30 -6.89
CA LYS A 39 -10.86 11.73 -6.48
C LYS A 39 -10.00 11.95 -7.72
N ALA A 40 -9.47 13.15 -7.87
CA ALA A 40 -8.70 13.55 -9.03
C ALA A 40 -7.34 14.10 -8.61
N ILE A 41 -6.40 14.14 -9.54
CA ILE A 41 -5.05 14.67 -9.38
C ILE A 41 -4.78 15.72 -10.46
N ILE A 42 -4.13 16.82 -10.10
CA ILE A 42 -3.73 17.89 -11.03
C ILE A 42 -2.25 17.79 -11.41
N PHE A 43 -1.96 18.07 -12.69
CA PHE A 43 -0.62 18.23 -13.23
C PHE A 43 -0.49 19.60 -13.92
N PRO A 44 0.59 20.37 -13.66
CA PRO A 44 1.68 20.10 -12.72
C PRO A 44 1.24 20.19 -11.26
N GLY A 45 1.97 19.52 -10.36
CA GLY A 45 1.82 19.66 -8.91
C GLY A 45 1.49 18.37 -8.18
N GLU A 46 0.93 17.39 -8.87
CA GLU A 46 0.65 16.04 -8.35
C GLU A 46 -0.19 16.07 -7.07
N LYS A 47 -1.12 17.04 -6.98
CA LYS A 47 -1.99 17.21 -5.81
C LYS A 47 -3.32 16.54 -6.03
N GLU A 48 -3.70 15.67 -5.09
CA GLU A 48 -5.02 15.06 -5.04
C GLU A 48 -6.07 16.03 -4.50
N PHE A 49 -7.28 15.94 -5.04
CA PHE A 49 -8.43 16.73 -4.60
C PHE A 49 -9.73 16.00 -4.97
N LEU A 50 -10.86 16.52 -4.49
CA LEU A 50 -12.17 15.94 -4.72
C LEU A 50 -12.99 16.81 -5.68
N VAL A 51 -13.50 16.21 -6.76
CA VAL A 51 -14.48 16.86 -7.64
C VAL A 51 -15.83 16.86 -6.95
N LYS A 52 -16.46 18.03 -6.78
CA LYS A 52 -17.72 18.18 -6.05
C LYS A 52 -18.92 18.32 -6.97
N GLU A 53 -18.78 19.12 -8.02
CA GLU A 53 -19.86 19.44 -8.94
C GLU A 53 -19.27 19.59 -10.34
N ILE A 54 -20.04 19.16 -11.33
CA ILE A 54 -19.70 19.29 -12.75
C ILE A 54 -20.97 19.74 -13.46
N THR A 55 -20.90 20.89 -14.12
CA THR A 55 -22.01 21.47 -14.86
C THR A 55 -21.52 21.84 -16.25
N GLU A 56 -22.16 21.29 -17.28
CA GLU A 56 -21.87 21.69 -18.65
C GLU A 56 -22.28 23.15 -18.87
N ILE A 57 -21.44 23.91 -19.59
CA ILE A 57 -21.71 25.30 -19.94
C ILE A 57 -22.03 25.36 -21.44
N GLU A 58 -21.01 25.57 -22.28
CA GLU A 58 -21.15 25.70 -23.73
C GLU A 58 -19.88 25.16 -24.42
N ASN A 59 -20.01 24.65 -25.65
CA ASN A 59 -18.89 24.22 -26.51
C ASN A 59 -17.95 23.19 -25.86
N ASN A 60 -18.50 22.15 -25.20
CA ASN A 60 -17.73 21.16 -24.43
C ASN A 60 -16.87 21.76 -23.30
N ASN A 61 -17.22 22.95 -22.81
CA ASN A 61 -16.66 23.53 -21.60
C ASN A 61 -17.56 23.22 -20.41
N TYR A 62 -16.93 22.95 -19.26
CA TYR A 62 -17.58 22.53 -18.03
C TYR A 62 -17.14 23.43 -16.88
N SER A 63 -18.10 23.81 -16.04
CA SER A 63 -17.85 24.37 -14.71
C SER A 63 -17.62 23.21 -13.74
N VAL A 64 -16.46 23.17 -13.10
CA VAL A 64 -16.07 22.10 -12.19
C VAL A 64 -15.72 22.71 -10.83
N LYS A 65 -16.55 22.44 -9.81
CA LYS A 65 -16.23 22.85 -8.44
C LYS A 65 -15.40 21.78 -7.75
N VAL A 66 -14.30 22.20 -7.12
CA VAL A 66 -13.32 21.29 -6.54
C VAL A 66 -12.97 21.67 -5.10
N LYS A 67 -12.67 20.66 -4.27
CA LYS A 67 -12.27 20.83 -2.86
C LYS A 67 -10.89 20.24 -2.62
N GLY A 68 -10.02 21.00 -1.94
CA GLY A 68 -8.71 20.51 -1.46
C GLY A 68 -7.52 20.86 -2.37
N ILE A 69 -7.74 21.63 -3.43
CA ILE A 69 -6.68 22.10 -4.31
C ILE A 69 -6.37 23.58 -4.06
N PRO A 70 -5.10 23.96 -3.83
CA PRO A 70 -4.73 25.37 -3.74
C PRO A 70 -4.96 26.10 -5.06
N PHE A 71 -5.57 27.29 -5.00
CA PHE A 71 -5.85 28.12 -6.19
C PHE A 71 -4.61 28.35 -7.07
N LYS A 72 -3.44 28.58 -6.46
CA LYS A 72 -2.15 28.76 -7.15
C LYS A 72 -1.70 27.56 -8.01
N SER A 73 -2.29 26.38 -7.80
CA SER A 73 -2.01 25.18 -8.60
C SER A 73 -2.95 25.06 -9.81
N CYS A 74 -4.03 25.84 -9.85
CA CYS A 74 -5.06 25.80 -10.90
C CYS A 74 -4.69 26.72 -12.07
N ILE A 75 -3.55 26.47 -12.71
CA ILE A 75 -3.08 27.28 -13.84
C ILE A 75 -3.77 26.86 -15.15
N PRO A 76 -3.92 27.77 -16.14
CA PRO A 76 -4.38 27.39 -17.48
C PRO A 76 -3.55 26.25 -18.07
N PHE A 77 -4.21 25.34 -18.78
CA PHE A 77 -3.68 24.13 -19.38
C PHE A 77 -3.12 23.09 -18.40
N ALA A 78 -3.32 23.29 -17.09
CA ALA A 78 -3.16 22.20 -16.13
C ALA A 78 -4.19 21.11 -16.43
N VAL A 79 -3.81 19.90 -16.08
CA VAL A 79 -4.49 18.68 -16.51
C VAL A 79 -4.91 17.93 -15.29
N ILE A 80 -6.18 17.58 -15.26
CA ILE A 80 -6.78 16.87 -14.15
C ILE A 80 -7.18 15.49 -14.66
N THR A 81 -6.75 14.47 -13.95
CA THR A 81 -7.12 13.09 -14.23
C THR A 81 -7.70 12.43 -12.98
N PRO A 82 -8.57 11.43 -13.12
CA PRO A 82 -8.90 10.55 -12.02
C PRO A 82 -7.63 9.90 -11.44
N VAL A 83 -7.55 9.75 -10.12
CA VAL A 83 -6.41 9.11 -9.45
C VAL A 83 -6.26 7.64 -9.87
N ASP A 84 -7.38 6.99 -10.19
CA ASP A 84 -7.43 5.59 -10.62
C ASP A 84 -6.94 5.37 -12.06
N LEU A 85 -6.61 6.41 -12.84
CA LEU A 85 -5.92 6.24 -14.13
C LEU A 85 -4.41 5.97 -13.97
N LYS A 86 -3.85 6.15 -12.76
CA LYS A 86 -2.44 5.86 -12.46
C LYS A 86 -1.45 6.59 -13.36
N VAL A 87 -1.77 7.85 -13.68
CA VAL A 87 -0.93 8.73 -14.48
C VAL A 87 0.39 9.02 -13.76
N LYS A 88 1.50 8.97 -14.49
CA LYS A 88 2.84 9.30 -13.98
C LYS A 88 3.32 10.63 -14.54
N TYR A 89 4.08 11.41 -13.77
CA TYR A 89 4.59 12.71 -14.19
C TYR A 89 6.11 12.67 -14.44
N SER A 90 6.52 12.53 -15.71
CA SER A 90 7.92 12.22 -16.06
C SER A 90 8.43 13.02 -17.24
N LYS A 91 9.76 13.23 -17.29
CA LYS A 91 10.47 13.78 -18.46
C LYS A 91 10.87 12.72 -19.48
N ARG A 92 10.92 11.44 -19.09
CA ARG A 92 11.30 10.33 -19.98
C ARG A 92 10.18 9.31 -20.06
N ALA A 93 10.08 8.69 -21.22
CA ALA A 93 9.11 7.67 -21.55
C ALA A 93 9.66 6.75 -22.63
N TYR A 94 9.15 5.51 -22.67
CA TYR A 94 9.50 4.51 -23.66
C TYR A 94 8.28 4.14 -24.49
N PHE A 95 8.50 3.93 -25.78
CA PHE A 95 7.49 3.85 -26.81
C PHE A 95 7.74 2.71 -27.78
N ILE A 96 6.68 2.24 -28.41
CA ILE A 96 6.71 1.38 -29.59
C ILE A 96 5.94 2.05 -30.72
N PRO A 97 6.35 1.91 -32.00
CA PRO A 97 5.56 2.42 -33.12
C PRO A 97 4.13 1.85 -33.08
N SER A 98 3.13 2.63 -33.51
CA SER A 98 1.73 2.19 -33.64
C SER A 98 1.49 1.37 -34.91
N ASP A 99 2.30 1.53 -35.96
CA ASP A 99 2.27 0.72 -37.19
C ASP A 99 3.51 -0.19 -37.31
N PHE A 100 3.34 -1.53 -37.41
CA PHE A 100 4.47 -2.50 -37.37
C PHE A 100 5.20 -2.56 -38.72
N HIS A 101 4.47 -2.22 -39.79
CA HIS A 101 4.98 -2.16 -41.16
C HIS A 101 5.40 -0.73 -41.56
N GLY A 102 5.32 0.22 -40.63
CA GLY A 102 5.77 1.59 -40.85
C GLY A 102 7.29 1.68 -40.92
N LYS A 103 7.79 2.74 -41.58
CA LYS A 103 9.21 3.08 -41.56
C LYS A 103 9.66 3.28 -40.11
N ASP A 104 10.83 2.73 -39.77
CA ASP A 104 11.47 2.97 -38.48
C ASP A 104 11.61 4.47 -38.21
N PHE A 105 11.35 4.88 -36.96
CA PHE A 105 11.63 6.24 -36.55
C PHE A 105 13.14 6.48 -36.50
N ILE A 106 13.57 7.60 -37.07
CA ILE A 106 14.96 8.02 -37.09
C ILE A 106 15.27 8.74 -35.76
N PRO A 107 16.33 8.38 -35.02
CA PRO A 107 16.73 9.13 -33.83
C PRO A 107 16.92 10.63 -34.12
N GLY A 108 16.43 11.49 -33.24
CA GLY A 108 16.46 12.94 -33.47
C GLY A 108 15.41 13.71 -32.69
N GLU A 109 15.18 14.96 -33.07
CA GLU A 109 14.16 15.81 -32.47
C GLU A 109 12.83 15.68 -33.22
N TYR A 110 11.75 15.50 -32.45
CA TYR A 110 10.39 15.40 -32.95
C TYR A 110 9.49 16.41 -32.23
N ASP A 111 8.59 17.03 -32.98
CA ASP A 111 7.41 17.65 -32.45
C ASP A 111 6.39 16.57 -32.08
N ILE A 112 5.94 16.59 -30.83
CA ILE A 112 4.99 15.64 -30.29
C ILE A 112 3.64 16.30 -30.10
N THR A 113 2.59 15.57 -30.47
CA THR A 113 1.19 15.87 -30.18
C THR A 113 0.48 14.64 -29.61
N GLY A 114 -0.68 14.83 -28.98
CA GLY A 114 -1.35 13.76 -28.24
C GLY A 114 -0.80 13.60 -26.83
N GLY A 115 -1.14 12.51 -26.16
CA GLY A 115 -0.84 12.34 -24.74
C GLY A 115 -1.85 11.46 -24.04
N ILE A 116 -2.24 11.86 -22.84
CA ILE A 116 -3.28 11.14 -22.07
C ILE A 116 -4.58 11.07 -22.88
N PHE A 117 -4.86 12.02 -23.77
CA PHE A 117 -6.01 11.97 -24.68
C PHE A 117 -5.68 12.60 -26.04
N GLU A 118 -6.55 12.34 -27.03
CA GLU A 118 -6.42 12.91 -28.38
C GLU A 118 -6.61 14.43 -28.36
N GLY A 119 -5.72 15.17 -29.03
CA GLY A 119 -5.76 16.65 -29.01
C GLY A 119 -5.23 17.30 -27.73
N TYR A 120 -4.59 16.52 -26.85
CA TYR A 120 -3.90 17.04 -25.67
C TYR A 120 -2.91 18.15 -26.02
N ARG A 121 -3.08 19.32 -25.40
CA ARG A 121 -2.18 20.48 -25.50
C ARG A 121 -1.50 20.71 -24.18
N LEU A 122 -0.19 20.54 -24.18
CA LEU A 122 0.62 20.60 -22.98
C LEU A 122 1.11 22.05 -22.81
N PHE A 123 0.65 22.74 -21.76
CA PHE A 123 0.99 24.15 -21.46
C PHE A 123 0.72 25.13 -22.61
N ASN A 124 -0.48 25.06 -23.23
CA ASN A 124 -0.88 25.90 -24.37
C ASN A 124 -0.03 25.74 -25.64
N ARG A 125 0.84 24.71 -25.70
CA ARG A 125 1.62 24.44 -26.90
C ARG A 125 0.93 23.35 -27.69
N ASP A 126 0.64 23.66 -28.95
CA ASP A 126 0.08 22.69 -29.89
C ASP A 126 1.07 21.55 -30.17
N LYS A 127 2.36 21.84 -30.09
CA LYS A 127 3.48 20.91 -30.28
C LYS A 127 4.57 21.18 -29.27
N TYR A 128 5.23 20.12 -28.79
CA TYR A 128 6.45 20.26 -27.99
C TYR A 128 7.55 19.31 -28.48
N LYS A 129 8.80 19.77 -28.42
CA LYS A 129 9.95 19.04 -28.93
C LYS A 129 10.44 18.00 -27.94
N ALA A 130 10.62 16.76 -28.37
CA ALA A 130 11.32 15.74 -27.59
C ALA A 130 12.47 15.13 -28.38
N LYS A 131 13.49 14.68 -27.64
CA LYS A 131 14.62 13.94 -28.21
C LYS A 131 14.31 12.45 -28.18
N VAL A 132 14.23 11.84 -29.36
CA VAL A 132 13.93 10.43 -29.54
C VAL A 132 15.22 9.65 -29.82
N LYS A 133 15.41 8.53 -29.11
CA LYS A 133 16.52 7.58 -29.33
C LYS A 133 15.96 6.18 -29.52
N LYS A 134 16.56 5.40 -30.42
CA LYS A 134 16.22 3.99 -30.62
C LYS A 134 16.94 3.12 -29.59
N ILE A 135 16.24 2.18 -28.96
CA ILE A 135 16.75 1.25 -27.96
C ILE A 135 16.23 -0.14 -28.31
N GLY A 136 17.01 -0.92 -29.06
CA GLY A 136 16.51 -2.17 -29.63
C GLY A 136 15.28 -1.92 -30.52
N ASN A 137 14.16 -2.55 -30.19
CA ASN A 137 12.89 -2.44 -30.93
C ASN A 137 11.90 -1.43 -30.33
N MET A 138 12.38 -0.58 -29.42
CA MET A 138 11.60 0.49 -28.81
C MET A 138 12.32 1.83 -28.94
N TYR A 139 11.66 2.89 -28.50
CA TYR A 139 12.17 4.26 -28.56
C TYR A 139 12.04 4.93 -27.21
N SER A 140 13.10 5.56 -26.71
CA SER A 140 12.98 6.49 -25.59
C SER A 140 12.72 7.89 -26.11
N ALA A 141 11.81 8.64 -25.50
CA ALA A 141 11.65 10.07 -25.74
C ALA A 141 11.95 10.86 -24.45
N ASP A 142 12.81 11.86 -24.58
CA ASP A 142 13.12 12.85 -23.54
C ASP A 142 12.34 14.14 -23.81
N PHE A 143 11.34 14.40 -22.99
CA PHE A 143 10.53 15.61 -22.97
C PHE A 143 11.30 16.79 -22.35
N PRO A 144 11.04 18.03 -22.79
CA PRO A 144 11.75 19.21 -22.28
C PRO A 144 11.35 19.54 -20.84
N PHE A 145 10.18 19.08 -20.41
CA PHE A 145 9.64 19.24 -19.07
C PHE A 145 8.82 18.00 -18.69
N LYS A 146 8.46 17.87 -17.40
CA LYS A 146 7.68 16.72 -16.94
C LYS A 146 6.30 16.76 -17.59
N SER A 147 5.86 15.63 -18.10
CA SER A 147 4.59 15.48 -18.79
C SER A 147 3.78 14.37 -18.11
N PRO A 148 2.46 14.53 -17.96
CA PRO A 148 1.64 13.49 -17.39
C PRO A 148 1.41 12.43 -18.48
N ILE A 149 1.76 11.19 -18.17
CA ILE A 149 1.84 10.07 -19.13
C ILE A 149 1.20 8.82 -18.53
N VAL A 150 0.51 8.02 -19.36
CA VAL A 150 -0.19 6.80 -18.94
C VAL A 150 0.14 5.64 -19.90
N PRO A 151 0.54 4.46 -19.39
CA PRO A 151 0.87 3.31 -20.24
C PRO A 151 -0.28 2.95 -21.18
N GLY A 152 0.03 2.78 -22.46
CA GLY A 152 -0.93 2.51 -23.54
C GLY A 152 -1.43 3.74 -24.29
N ALA A 153 -1.12 4.96 -23.82
CA ALA A 153 -1.47 6.19 -24.52
C ALA A 153 -0.76 6.30 -25.88
N GLU A 154 -1.43 6.90 -26.86
CA GLU A 154 -0.91 7.10 -28.21
C GLU A 154 -0.47 8.56 -28.40
N PHE A 155 0.67 8.72 -29.05
CA PHE A 155 1.34 10.00 -29.30
C PHE A 155 1.69 10.07 -30.78
N ALA A 156 1.46 11.22 -31.39
CA ALA A 156 1.88 11.49 -32.76
C ALA A 156 3.17 12.30 -32.76
N PHE A 157 4.11 11.88 -33.60
CA PHE A 157 5.47 12.38 -33.71
C PHE A 157 5.71 12.87 -35.14
N GLU A 158 6.20 14.10 -35.27
CA GLU A 158 6.55 14.71 -36.55
C GLU A 158 7.96 15.30 -36.47
N ASN A 159 8.84 15.00 -37.43
CA ASN A 159 10.16 15.63 -37.49
C ASN A 159 10.24 16.71 -38.58
N LYS A 160 11.30 17.52 -38.54
CA LYS A 160 11.55 18.58 -39.53
C LYS A 160 11.70 18.10 -40.98
N LYS A 161 11.97 16.80 -41.19
CA LYS A 161 12.09 16.18 -42.52
C LYS A 161 10.73 15.70 -43.06
N GLY A 162 9.63 16.03 -42.38
CA GLY A 162 8.27 15.64 -42.78
C GLY A 162 7.90 14.20 -42.45
N PHE A 163 8.75 13.47 -41.71
CA PHE A 163 8.36 12.15 -41.20
C PHE A 163 7.25 12.33 -40.17
N LYS A 164 6.14 11.59 -40.34
CA LYS A 164 5.02 11.53 -39.39
C LYS A 164 4.77 10.08 -39.02
N GLY A 165 4.54 9.83 -37.74
CA GLY A 165 4.12 8.52 -37.26
C GLY A 165 3.52 8.58 -35.87
N GLN A 166 2.84 7.51 -35.48
CA GLN A 166 2.31 7.36 -34.13
C GLN A 166 3.12 6.34 -33.34
N MET A 167 3.24 6.56 -32.03
CA MET A 167 3.79 5.60 -31.11
C MET A 167 2.88 5.43 -29.88
N LYS A 168 2.90 4.22 -29.33
CA LYS A 168 2.21 3.86 -28.09
C LYS A 168 3.19 3.82 -26.92
N LEU A 169 2.83 4.47 -25.82
CA LEU A 169 3.62 4.48 -24.60
C LEU A 169 3.61 3.09 -23.96
N ILE A 170 4.79 2.52 -23.70
CA ILE A 170 4.91 1.23 -23.01
C ILE A 170 5.36 1.36 -21.56
N TYR A 171 6.21 2.34 -21.25
CA TYR A 171 6.78 2.49 -19.91
C TYR A 171 6.98 3.97 -19.57
N PRO A 172 6.40 4.48 -18.48
CA PRO A 172 6.58 5.84 -18.03
C PRO A 172 7.78 5.96 -17.07
N GLY A 173 8.68 6.91 -17.30
CA GLY A 173 9.81 7.13 -16.40
C GLY A 173 11.17 6.78 -16.99
N TYR A 174 12.15 6.66 -16.11
CA TYR A 174 13.50 6.22 -16.43
C TYR A 174 13.61 4.71 -16.22
N LEU A 175 14.34 4.04 -17.12
CA LEU A 175 14.74 2.65 -16.96
C LEU A 175 16.25 2.58 -16.83
N ASP A 176 16.72 1.64 -16.00
CA ASP A 176 18.11 1.23 -16.05
C ASP A 176 18.37 0.34 -17.27
N LYS A 177 19.65 0.10 -17.59
CA LYS A 177 20.01 -0.65 -18.79
C LYS A 177 19.48 -2.09 -18.78
N LYS A 178 19.42 -2.71 -17.60
CA LYS A 178 18.92 -4.07 -17.42
C LYS A 178 17.43 -4.14 -17.78
N SER A 179 16.65 -3.18 -17.30
CA SER A 179 15.21 -3.09 -17.52
C SER A 179 14.90 -2.74 -18.97
N GLU A 180 15.69 -1.86 -19.59
CA GLU A 180 15.60 -1.60 -21.05
C GLU A 180 15.77 -2.89 -21.86
N ASN A 181 16.82 -3.66 -21.58
CA ASN A 181 17.07 -4.92 -22.28
C ASN A 181 15.94 -5.93 -22.02
N SER A 182 15.41 -5.97 -20.80
CA SER A 182 14.32 -6.86 -20.39
C SER A 182 13.03 -6.55 -21.16
N ILE A 183 12.64 -5.28 -21.26
CA ILE A 183 11.48 -4.84 -22.04
C ILE A 183 11.69 -5.16 -23.52
N SER A 184 12.85 -4.80 -24.09
CA SER A 184 13.16 -5.06 -25.50
C SER A 184 13.04 -6.56 -25.84
N ALA A 185 13.62 -7.43 -25.00
CA ALA A 185 13.53 -8.88 -25.17
C ALA A 185 12.09 -9.41 -25.08
N ARG A 186 11.26 -8.84 -24.18
CA ARG A 186 9.84 -9.21 -24.07
C ARG A 186 9.03 -8.76 -25.26
N MET A 187 9.29 -7.54 -25.76
CA MET A 187 8.65 -7.03 -26.98
C MET A 187 8.85 -7.97 -28.17
N ASN A 188 10.03 -8.59 -28.28
CA ASN A 188 10.33 -9.54 -29.36
C ASN A 188 9.54 -10.86 -29.27
N LYS A 189 8.96 -11.19 -28.11
CA LYS A 189 8.13 -12.38 -27.93
C LYS A 189 6.69 -12.18 -28.39
N PHE A 190 6.26 -10.92 -28.54
CA PHE A 190 4.92 -10.60 -28.98
C PHE A 190 4.80 -10.78 -30.49
N ARG A 191 3.94 -11.71 -30.94
CA ARG A 191 3.62 -11.88 -32.37
C ARG A 191 2.88 -10.67 -32.96
N PHE A 192 2.07 -10.00 -32.14
CA PHE A 192 1.30 -8.80 -32.47
C PHE A 192 1.55 -7.71 -31.44
N LYS A 193 1.20 -6.46 -31.73
CA LYS A 193 1.41 -5.37 -30.77
C LYS A 193 0.71 -5.65 -29.45
N PRO A 194 1.37 -5.40 -28.31
CA PRO A 194 0.70 -5.53 -27.03
C PRO A 194 -0.41 -4.47 -26.95
N GLY A 195 -1.64 -4.92 -26.74
CA GLY A 195 -2.73 -4.06 -26.27
C GLY A 195 -2.44 -3.53 -24.86
N VAL A 196 -3.37 -2.76 -24.29
CA VAL A 196 -3.16 -2.11 -22.97
C VAL A 196 -2.85 -3.14 -21.88
N LYS A 197 -3.58 -4.27 -21.83
CA LYS A 197 -3.27 -5.38 -20.92
C LYS A 197 -1.84 -5.90 -21.11
N GLY A 198 -1.41 -6.11 -22.36
CA GLY A 198 -0.06 -6.57 -22.70
C GLY A 198 1.02 -5.59 -22.22
N ILE A 199 0.78 -4.29 -22.33
CA ILE A 199 1.68 -3.23 -21.84
C ILE A 199 1.83 -3.30 -20.32
N TYR A 200 0.73 -3.36 -19.58
CA TYR A 200 0.78 -3.53 -18.12
C TYR A 200 1.44 -4.85 -17.71
N SER A 201 1.30 -5.89 -18.53
CA SER A 201 1.98 -7.18 -18.36
C SER A 201 3.50 -7.09 -18.54
N ILE A 202 3.97 -6.20 -19.43
CA ILE A 202 5.38 -5.89 -19.61
C ILE A 202 5.92 -5.12 -18.40
N ILE A 203 5.20 -4.08 -17.95
CA ILE A 203 5.58 -3.29 -16.77
C ILE A 203 5.68 -4.21 -15.55
N LEU A 204 4.64 -4.99 -15.28
CA LEU A 204 4.58 -5.94 -14.18
C LEU A 204 5.77 -6.90 -14.16
N ARG A 205 6.18 -7.45 -15.31
CA ARG A 205 7.35 -8.35 -15.36
C ARG A 205 8.69 -7.64 -15.32
N THR A 206 8.71 -6.34 -15.61
CA THR A 206 9.94 -5.53 -15.55
C THR A 206 10.22 -5.12 -14.12
N ASP A 207 9.18 -4.65 -13.43
CA ASP A 207 9.30 -4.06 -12.10
C ASP A 207 8.90 -5.05 -10.99
N ASN A 208 8.39 -6.23 -11.38
CA ASN A 208 7.77 -7.24 -10.52
C ASN A 208 6.49 -6.78 -9.80
N TYR A 209 6.02 -5.57 -10.12
CA TYR A 209 4.88 -4.91 -9.52
C TYR A 209 4.27 -3.95 -10.55
N VAL A 210 2.96 -3.77 -10.52
CA VAL A 210 2.31 -2.65 -11.21
C VAL A 210 1.03 -2.24 -10.50
N GLU A 211 0.79 -0.93 -10.41
CA GLU A 211 -0.54 -0.41 -10.06
C GLU A 211 -1.41 -0.40 -11.31
N LEU A 212 -2.52 -1.10 -11.24
CA LEU A 212 -3.49 -1.14 -12.32
C LEU A 212 -4.46 0.03 -12.22
N PRO A 213 -4.87 0.58 -13.37
CA PRO A 213 -5.99 1.48 -13.43
C PRO A 213 -7.31 0.73 -13.20
N SER A 214 -8.36 1.45 -12.82
CA SER A 214 -9.67 0.86 -12.46
C SER A 214 -10.22 -0.11 -13.52
N PHE A 215 -10.09 0.25 -14.79
CA PHE A 215 -10.57 -0.57 -15.91
C PHE A 215 -9.77 -1.85 -16.18
N LEU A 216 -8.66 -2.09 -15.47
CA LEU A 216 -7.89 -3.35 -15.52
C LEU A 216 -7.95 -4.14 -14.20
N LEU A 217 -8.73 -3.71 -13.20
CA LEU A 217 -8.73 -4.33 -11.87
C LEU A 217 -9.21 -5.78 -11.85
N ASP A 218 -10.00 -6.19 -12.84
CA ASP A 218 -10.51 -7.55 -12.99
C ASP A 218 -9.67 -8.39 -13.96
N GLU A 219 -8.66 -7.80 -14.58
CA GLU A 219 -7.76 -8.52 -15.46
C GLU A 219 -6.80 -9.40 -14.66
N GLU A 220 -6.68 -10.64 -15.13
CA GLU A 220 -5.69 -11.60 -14.64
C GLU A 220 -4.39 -11.51 -15.45
N PHE A 221 -3.28 -11.67 -14.76
CA PHE A 221 -1.94 -11.65 -15.32
C PHE A 221 -1.24 -12.94 -14.91
N ASP A 222 -0.82 -13.72 -15.89
CA ASP A 222 -0.16 -15.01 -15.66
C ASP A 222 1.07 -14.89 -14.76
N GLY A 223 1.11 -15.73 -13.72
CA GLY A 223 2.13 -15.74 -12.67
C GLY A 223 2.09 -14.54 -11.72
N ALA A 224 0.94 -13.87 -11.57
CA ALA A 224 0.81 -12.70 -10.71
C ALA A 224 -0.36 -12.78 -9.72
N LEU A 225 -0.14 -12.25 -8.53
CA LEU A 225 -1.12 -12.16 -7.45
C LEU A 225 -1.87 -10.82 -7.50
N LYS A 226 -3.18 -10.88 -7.19
CA LYS A 226 -4.05 -9.71 -7.01
C LYS A 226 -3.94 -9.18 -5.59
N MET A 227 -3.54 -7.91 -5.43
CA MET A 227 -3.41 -7.24 -4.14
C MET A 227 -4.12 -5.88 -4.18
N GLY A 228 -5.46 -5.90 -4.15
CA GLY A 228 -6.27 -4.71 -4.41
C GLY A 228 -6.08 -4.21 -5.85
N ASN A 229 -5.65 -2.95 -6.00
CA ASN A 229 -5.33 -2.36 -7.32
C ASN A 229 -3.90 -2.65 -7.80
N VAL A 230 -3.16 -3.45 -7.06
CA VAL A 230 -1.81 -3.85 -7.41
C VAL A 230 -1.82 -5.25 -8.02
N ARG A 231 -0.91 -5.48 -8.97
CA ARG A 231 -0.43 -6.81 -9.33
C ARG A 231 1.02 -6.96 -8.96
N VAL A 232 1.38 -8.15 -8.49
CA VAL A 232 2.75 -8.52 -8.13
C VAL A 232 3.06 -9.86 -8.76
N MET A 233 4.26 -10.03 -9.30
CA MET A 233 4.75 -11.35 -9.71
C MET A 233 4.80 -12.29 -8.49
N GLU A 234 4.12 -13.43 -8.57
CA GLU A 234 3.97 -14.39 -7.46
C GLU A 234 5.34 -14.82 -6.90
N ARG A 235 6.29 -15.12 -7.79
CA ARG A 235 7.66 -15.46 -7.41
C ARG A 235 8.32 -14.38 -6.54
N GLU A 236 8.11 -13.10 -6.85
CA GLU A 236 8.70 -12.02 -6.06
C GLU A 236 7.93 -11.73 -4.78
N TYR A 237 6.62 -11.94 -4.79
CA TYR A 237 5.84 -11.99 -3.56
C TYR A 237 6.39 -13.07 -2.62
N ASP A 238 6.60 -14.30 -3.08
CA ASP A 238 7.13 -15.38 -2.25
C ASP A 238 8.56 -15.14 -1.78
N SER A 239 9.42 -14.64 -2.68
CA SER A 239 10.79 -14.21 -2.34
C SER A 239 10.79 -13.19 -1.21
N LEU A 240 9.92 -12.18 -1.29
CA LEU A 240 9.81 -11.14 -0.28
C LEU A 240 9.16 -11.65 1.02
N LYS A 241 8.05 -12.38 0.91
CA LYS A 241 7.34 -13.04 2.01
C LYS A 241 8.30 -13.89 2.83
N ASN A 242 9.09 -14.75 2.17
CA ASN A 242 10.04 -15.63 2.84
C ASN A 242 11.16 -14.85 3.54
N LYS A 243 11.65 -13.75 2.95
CA LYS A 243 12.63 -12.87 3.61
C LYS A 243 12.05 -12.16 4.83
N ILE A 244 10.80 -11.73 4.75
CA ILE A 244 10.08 -11.11 5.87
C ILE A 244 9.88 -12.15 6.97
N LEU A 245 9.33 -13.33 6.65
CA LEU A 245 9.13 -14.43 7.60
C LEU A 245 10.42 -14.86 8.29
N LYS A 246 11.51 -14.97 7.54
CA LYS A 246 12.82 -15.32 8.13
C LYS A 246 13.28 -14.27 9.14
N GLN A 247 13.06 -12.99 8.88
CA GLN A 247 13.47 -11.90 9.77
C GLN A 247 12.51 -11.70 10.95
N SER A 248 11.20 -11.95 10.77
CA SER A 248 10.21 -11.87 11.84
C SER A 248 10.35 -13.00 12.88
N LYS A 249 11.15 -14.02 12.57
CA LYS A 249 11.60 -15.10 13.46
C LYS A 249 12.83 -14.72 14.31
N ALA A 250 13.18 -13.45 14.40
CA ALA A 250 14.14 -12.98 15.42
C ALA A 250 13.49 -12.98 16.81
N SER A 251 14.29 -13.12 17.87
CA SER A 251 13.80 -13.01 19.25
C SER A 251 13.17 -11.63 19.48
N GLY A 252 11.90 -11.60 19.88
CA GLY A 252 11.11 -10.36 19.97
C GLY A 252 10.65 -9.77 18.64
N GLY A 253 10.88 -10.45 17.51
CA GLY A 253 10.57 -9.97 16.16
C GLY A 253 11.57 -8.95 15.62
N ILE A 254 11.20 -8.28 14.52
CA ILE A 254 12.04 -7.27 13.86
C ILE A 254 11.33 -5.92 13.80
N LEU A 255 12.07 -4.85 14.09
CA LEU A 255 11.57 -3.49 13.92
C LEU A 255 11.22 -3.22 12.44
N PHE A 256 10.01 -2.73 12.21
CA PHE A 256 9.47 -2.46 10.86
C PHE A 256 10.39 -1.53 10.04
N GLY A 257 10.93 -0.50 10.69
CA GLY A 257 11.89 0.44 10.06
C GLY A 257 13.21 -0.23 9.63
N THR A 258 13.69 -1.20 10.39
CA THR A 258 14.91 -1.97 10.06
C THR A 258 14.64 -2.94 8.91
N LEU A 259 13.52 -3.66 8.98
CA LEU A 259 13.08 -4.59 7.95
C LEU A 259 12.96 -3.89 6.59
N LYS A 260 12.32 -2.71 6.55
CA LYS A 260 12.17 -1.89 5.35
C LYS A 260 13.51 -1.45 4.74
N LYS A 261 14.51 -1.13 5.56
CA LYS A 261 15.86 -0.74 5.09
C LYS A 261 16.62 -1.91 4.46
N ASN A 262 16.42 -3.11 4.99
CA ASN A 262 17.11 -4.32 4.54
C ASN A 262 16.50 -4.94 3.27
N ILE A 263 15.29 -4.52 2.91
CA ILE A 263 14.54 -5.06 1.78
C ILE A 263 14.61 -4.10 0.60
N LYS A 264 15.11 -4.60 -0.53
CA LYS A 264 15.09 -3.90 -1.82
C LYS A 264 13.72 -4.07 -2.47
N ALA A 265 12.72 -3.35 -1.98
CA ALA A 265 11.37 -3.28 -2.56
C ALA A 265 10.87 -1.83 -2.53
N THR A 266 9.92 -1.50 -3.40
CA THR A 266 9.21 -0.22 -3.32
C THR A 266 8.38 -0.17 -2.04
N HIS A 267 8.07 1.04 -1.56
CA HIS A 267 7.32 1.23 -0.33
C HIS A 267 5.93 0.60 -0.42
N GLU A 268 5.24 0.82 -1.53
CA GLU A 268 3.90 0.33 -1.80
C GLU A 268 3.88 -1.20 -1.87
N PHE A 269 4.84 -1.80 -2.56
CA PHE A 269 4.95 -3.25 -2.66
C PHE A 269 5.21 -3.89 -1.29
N PHE A 270 6.19 -3.37 -0.54
CA PHE A 270 6.50 -3.88 0.80
C PHE A 270 5.30 -3.83 1.73
N HIS A 271 4.59 -2.70 1.80
CA HIS A 271 3.40 -2.57 2.63
C HIS A 271 2.26 -3.50 2.18
N GLY A 272 2.09 -3.67 0.86
CA GLY A 272 1.13 -4.64 0.32
C GLY A 272 1.42 -6.05 0.82
N VAL A 273 2.68 -6.51 0.73
CA VAL A 273 3.07 -7.85 1.19
C VAL A 273 2.85 -8.02 2.68
N VAL A 274 3.30 -7.09 3.51
CA VAL A 274 3.09 -7.15 4.97
C VAL A 274 1.60 -7.20 5.29
N LYS A 275 0.78 -6.33 4.68
CA LYS A 275 -0.67 -6.31 4.89
C LYS A 275 -1.29 -7.68 4.60
N LYS A 276 -0.95 -8.27 3.45
CA LYS A 276 -1.44 -9.62 3.11
C LYS A 276 -0.94 -10.68 4.09
N MET A 277 0.30 -10.61 4.55
CA MET A 277 0.82 -11.57 5.53
C MET A 277 0.12 -11.47 6.90
N ILE A 278 -0.38 -10.29 7.27
CA ILE A 278 -1.20 -10.10 8.49
C ILE A 278 -2.60 -10.67 8.26
N GLU A 279 -3.21 -10.41 7.10
CA GLU A 279 -4.51 -10.98 6.71
C GLU A 279 -4.47 -12.52 6.64
N ASP A 280 -3.37 -13.08 6.16
CA ASP A 280 -3.11 -14.52 6.09
C ASP A 280 -2.62 -15.09 7.46
N GLU A 281 -2.63 -14.28 8.53
CA GLU A 281 -2.21 -14.62 9.90
C GLU A 281 -0.78 -15.20 10.03
N LEU A 282 0.12 -14.91 9.09
CA LEU A 282 1.50 -15.41 9.11
C LEU A 282 2.43 -14.59 10.01
N VAL A 283 2.06 -13.33 10.24
CA VAL A 283 2.75 -12.38 11.11
C VAL A 283 1.74 -11.47 11.79
N PHE A 284 2.11 -10.88 12.92
CA PHE A 284 1.37 -9.78 13.53
C PHE A 284 2.30 -8.60 13.84
N ILE A 285 1.70 -7.44 14.04
CA ILE A 285 2.41 -6.24 14.49
C ILE A 285 2.14 -6.06 15.98
N ASN A 286 3.20 -5.82 16.75
CA ASN A 286 3.12 -5.39 18.14
C ASN A 286 4.09 -4.22 18.34
N ASP A 287 3.56 -3.07 18.75
CA ASP A 287 4.22 -1.76 18.62
C ASP A 287 4.75 -1.56 17.19
N ASP A 288 6.05 -1.33 17.05
CA ASP A 288 6.75 -1.20 15.76
C ASP A 288 7.42 -2.50 15.29
N HIS A 289 7.10 -3.64 15.89
CA HIS A 289 7.75 -4.92 15.59
C HIS A 289 6.84 -5.83 14.78
N LEU A 290 7.40 -6.42 13.72
CA LEU A 290 6.77 -7.48 12.95
C LEU A 290 7.24 -8.83 13.49
N ILE A 291 6.28 -9.65 13.92
CA ILE A 291 6.54 -10.88 14.68
C ILE A 291 5.91 -12.05 13.92
N PHE A 292 6.66 -13.16 13.84
CA PHE A 292 6.15 -14.40 13.27
C PHE A 292 4.94 -14.92 14.07
N ASN A 293 3.88 -15.28 13.35
CA ASN A 293 2.66 -15.86 13.93
C ASN A 293 2.52 -17.30 13.42
N GLY A 294 3.00 -18.26 14.19
CA GLY A 294 2.89 -19.67 13.84
C GLY A 294 3.35 -20.56 14.97
N SER A 295 3.15 -21.87 14.82
CA SER A 295 3.60 -22.87 15.80
C SER A 295 5.12 -22.82 16.00
N GLY A 296 5.57 -23.05 17.24
CA GLY A 296 6.99 -23.04 17.59
C GLY A 296 7.57 -21.63 17.65
N GLN A 297 6.76 -20.63 18.02
CA GLN A 297 7.24 -19.26 18.15
C GLN A 297 8.30 -19.12 19.25
N GLU A 298 8.17 -19.91 20.31
CA GLU A 298 9.12 -20.09 21.40
C GLU A 298 10.51 -20.60 20.95
N ASP A 299 10.59 -21.29 19.81
CA ASP A 299 11.86 -21.79 19.29
C ASP A 299 12.80 -20.67 18.85
N PHE A 300 12.23 -19.50 18.54
CA PHE A 300 12.95 -18.32 18.06
C PHE A 300 13.42 -17.38 19.17
N LEU A 301 13.11 -17.70 20.43
CA LEU A 301 13.67 -16.99 21.57
C LEU A 301 15.19 -17.15 21.64
N SER A 302 15.89 -16.10 22.06
CA SER A 302 17.31 -16.19 22.41
C SER A 302 17.51 -17.20 23.56
N PRO A 303 18.70 -17.80 23.75
CA PRO A 303 18.94 -18.77 24.82
C PRO A 303 18.51 -18.24 26.21
N LEU A 304 18.86 -16.98 26.52
CA LEU A 304 18.50 -16.35 27.77
C LEU A 304 16.99 -16.09 27.90
N ALA A 305 16.31 -15.80 26.79
CA ALA A 305 14.86 -15.65 26.75
C ALA A 305 14.14 -17.01 26.87
N LYS A 306 14.71 -18.09 26.33
CA LYS A 306 14.20 -19.46 26.54
C LYS A 306 14.26 -19.86 28.01
N ASP A 307 15.38 -19.59 28.68
CA ASP A 307 15.51 -19.84 30.12
C ASP A 307 14.47 -19.06 30.93
N GLY A 308 14.25 -17.77 30.58
CA GLY A 308 13.20 -16.96 31.19
C GLY A 308 11.80 -17.50 30.93
N TYR A 309 11.50 -17.93 29.71
CA TYR A 309 10.23 -18.54 29.34
C TYR A 309 9.97 -19.86 30.07
N GLN A 310 11.01 -20.69 30.23
CA GLN A 310 10.94 -21.93 30.98
C GLN A 310 10.63 -21.67 32.46
N GLN A 311 11.24 -20.64 33.08
CA GLN A 311 10.88 -20.24 34.44
C GLN A 311 9.43 -19.76 34.57
N ILE A 312 8.88 -19.10 33.53
CA ILE A 312 7.45 -18.73 33.51
C ILE A 312 6.57 -19.98 33.51
N ILE A 313 6.94 -21.00 32.73
CA ILE A 313 6.21 -22.29 32.68
C ILE A 313 6.27 -22.99 34.05
N GLU A 314 7.46 -23.07 34.65
CA GLU A 314 7.70 -23.73 35.94
C GLU A 314 6.97 -23.05 37.10
N ALA A 315 6.79 -21.72 37.05
CA ALA A 315 6.04 -20.98 38.06
C ALA A 315 4.54 -21.34 38.09
N GLY A 316 4.00 -21.87 36.98
CA GLY A 316 2.62 -22.32 36.87
C GLY A 316 1.61 -21.24 37.26
N ILE A 317 0.57 -21.63 37.99
CA ILE A 317 -0.53 -20.73 38.41
C ILE A 317 -0.11 -19.67 39.43
N THR A 318 1.10 -19.77 40.00
CA THR A 318 1.65 -18.75 40.90
C THR A 318 2.10 -17.52 40.11
N GLY A 319 2.53 -17.73 38.87
CA GLY A 319 3.14 -16.70 38.02
C GLY A 319 4.57 -16.37 38.44
N LEU A 320 5.36 -15.88 37.50
CA LEU A 320 6.73 -15.47 37.73
C LEU A 320 6.82 -13.94 37.83
N SER A 321 7.25 -13.43 38.98
CA SER A 321 7.50 -11.99 39.12
C SER A 321 8.90 -11.64 38.62
N VAL A 322 9.01 -10.74 37.65
CA VAL A 322 10.29 -10.27 37.13
C VAL A 322 11.14 -9.59 38.21
N ARG A 323 10.50 -9.03 39.25
CA ARG A 323 11.19 -8.41 40.39
C ARG A 323 12.02 -9.39 41.21
N THR A 324 11.70 -10.69 41.18
CA THR A 324 12.46 -11.72 41.90
C THR A 324 13.67 -12.22 41.11
N ILE A 325 13.80 -11.82 39.84
CA ILE A 325 14.88 -12.24 38.96
C ILE A 325 16.12 -11.37 39.20
N LYS A 326 17.21 -11.98 39.65
CA LYS A 326 18.49 -11.30 39.87
C LYS A 326 19.26 -11.00 38.58
N ASN A 327 19.05 -11.80 37.54
CA ASN A 327 19.75 -11.62 36.27
C ASN A 327 19.11 -10.49 35.45
N HIS A 328 19.70 -9.29 35.49
CA HIS A 328 19.24 -8.13 34.73
C HIS A 328 19.23 -8.32 33.22
N GLY A 329 20.10 -9.17 32.67
CA GLY A 329 20.07 -9.54 31.25
C GLY A 329 18.79 -10.31 30.92
N MET A 330 18.43 -11.27 31.76
CA MET A 330 17.19 -12.05 31.60
C MET A 330 15.95 -11.17 31.71
N VAL A 331 15.92 -10.24 32.67
CA VAL A 331 14.83 -9.25 32.83
C VAL A 331 14.55 -8.49 31.52
N ARG A 332 15.58 -8.12 30.76
CA ARG A 332 15.38 -7.44 29.46
C ARG A 332 14.71 -8.33 28.43
N CYS A 333 14.98 -9.64 28.46
CA CYS A 333 14.38 -10.62 27.55
C CYS A 333 12.88 -10.87 27.82
N PHE A 334 12.34 -10.56 29.00
CA PHE A 334 10.90 -10.68 29.27
C PHE A 334 10.05 -9.78 28.35
N GLN A 335 10.60 -8.64 27.93
CA GLN A 335 9.93 -7.78 26.94
C GLN A 335 9.82 -8.47 25.58
N GLU A 336 10.77 -9.33 25.21
CA GLU A 336 10.68 -10.12 23.97
C GLU A 336 9.56 -11.15 24.06
N ILE A 337 9.48 -11.88 25.19
CA ILE A 337 8.43 -12.86 25.48
C ILE A 337 7.04 -12.21 25.46
N LYS A 338 6.89 -11.06 26.15
CA LYS A 338 5.65 -10.25 26.15
C LYS A 338 5.27 -9.84 24.74
N ARG A 339 6.22 -9.28 23.97
CA ARG A 339 5.97 -8.79 22.62
C ARG A 339 5.53 -9.91 21.68
N MET A 340 6.13 -11.09 21.84
CA MET A 340 5.80 -12.31 21.11
C MET A 340 4.47 -12.94 21.55
N LYS A 341 3.79 -12.42 22.58
CA LYS A 341 2.53 -12.96 23.12
C LYS A 341 2.64 -14.42 23.59
N LEU A 342 3.84 -14.83 24.02
CA LEU A 342 4.08 -16.16 24.59
C LEU A 342 3.62 -16.26 26.06
N ALA A 343 3.50 -15.12 26.73
CA ALA A 343 3.07 -15.03 28.13
C ALA A 343 2.02 -13.93 28.31
N TYR A 344 1.10 -14.16 29.25
CA TYR A 344 0.21 -13.13 29.79
C TYR A 344 0.94 -12.38 30.90
N VAL A 345 0.77 -11.06 30.93
CA VAL A 345 1.47 -10.20 31.90
C VAL A 345 0.45 -9.40 32.68
N LEU A 346 0.46 -9.53 34.01
CA LEU A 346 -0.31 -8.71 34.92
C LEU A 346 0.58 -7.61 35.50
N ASP A 347 0.11 -6.37 35.42
CA ASP A 347 0.75 -5.14 35.93
C ASP A 347 2.25 -5.01 35.59
N ASP A 348 2.59 -5.37 34.35
CA ASP A 348 3.91 -5.33 33.71
C ASP A 348 5.05 -6.14 34.36
N ASP A 349 4.79 -6.88 35.45
CA ASP A 349 5.83 -7.59 36.18
C ASP A 349 5.52 -9.05 36.54
N LEU A 350 4.26 -9.50 36.47
CA LEU A 350 3.87 -10.87 36.80
C LEU A 350 3.48 -11.65 35.54
N TYR A 351 4.28 -12.64 35.18
CA TYR A 351 4.17 -13.36 33.91
C TYR A 351 3.58 -14.76 34.12
N TYR A 352 2.68 -15.14 33.22
CA TYR A 352 2.06 -16.46 33.17
C TYR A 352 2.26 -17.06 31.78
N SER A 353 2.54 -18.36 31.71
CA SER A 353 2.38 -19.09 30.46
C SER A 353 0.89 -19.11 30.09
N LYS A 354 0.57 -19.24 28.79
CA LYS A 354 -0.82 -19.34 28.33
C LYS A 354 -1.59 -20.45 29.05
N GLU A 355 -0.96 -21.60 29.24
CA GLU A 355 -1.58 -22.73 29.96
C GLU A 355 -1.83 -22.41 31.44
N ALA A 356 -0.85 -21.82 32.13
CA ALA A 356 -1.00 -21.43 33.53
C ALA A 356 -2.07 -20.36 33.73
N PHE A 357 -2.12 -19.38 32.82
CA PHE A 357 -3.13 -18.33 32.85
C PHE A 357 -4.54 -18.89 32.63
N ASN A 358 -4.71 -19.82 31.67
CA ASN A 358 -6.00 -20.48 31.46
C ASN A 358 -6.42 -21.30 32.69
N LYS A 359 -5.49 -22.01 33.34
CA LYS A 359 -5.77 -22.72 34.60
C LYS A 359 -6.18 -21.76 35.73
N LEU A 360 -5.54 -20.59 35.82
CA LEU A 360 -5.92 -19.54 36.75
C LEU A 360 -7.35 -19.05 36.49
N LEU A 361 -7.70 -18.78 35.23
CA LEU A 361 -9.07 -18.39 34.85
C LEU A 361 -10.09 -19.48 35.19
N VAL A 362 -9.82 -20.74 34.85
CA VAL A 362 -10.69 -21.86 35.22
C VAL A 362 -10.94 -21.87 36.73
N LYS A 363 -9.91 -21.67 37.55
CA LYS A 363 -10.04 -21.65 39.01
C LYS A 363 -10.94 -20.51 39.52
N ILE A 364 -10.90 -19.36 38.84
CA ILE A 364 -11.75 -18.20 39.16
C ILE A 364 -13.21 -18.44 38.76
N PHE A 365 -13.43 -19.02 37.59
CA PHE A 365 -14.75 -19.19 36.99
C PHE A 365 -15.43 -20.52 37.35
N THR A 366 -14.74 -21.44 38.03
CA THR A 366 -15.30 -22.73 38.45
C THR A 366 -16.53 -22.50 39.34
N GLY A 367 -17.67 -23.07 38.94
CA GLY A 367 -18.93 -22.96 39.67
C GLY A 367 -19.67 -21.63 39.50
N LYS A 368 -19.21 -20.76 38.59
CA LYS A 368 -19.90 -19.51 38.21
C LYS A 368 -20.69 -19.67 36.91
N SER A 369 -21.68 -18.82 36.71
CA SER A 369 -22.53 -18.72 35.51
C SER A 369 -22.48 -17.31 34.90
N ILE A 370 -22.88 -17.18 33.63
CA ILE A 370 -23.11 -15.87 33.02
C ILE A 370 -24.18 -15.13 33.81
N GLY A 371 -23.95 -13.85 34.12
CA GLY A 371 -24.79 -13.04 35.00
C GLY A 371 -24.37 -13.06 36.47
N ASP A 372 -23.51 -14.00 36.89
CA ASP A 372 -23.01 -14.01 38.26
C ASP A 372 -22.09 -12.82 38.52
N LYS A 373 -22.08 -12.41 39.80
CA LYS A 373 -21.13 -11.43 40.32
C LYS A 373 -19.79 -12.08 40.63
N LEU A 374 -18.74 -11.36 40.30
CA LEU A 374 -17.35 -11.68 40.59
C LEU A 374 -16.74 -10.55 41.42
N SER A 375 -16.46 -10.84 42.69
CA SER A 375 -15.86 -9.87 43.61
C SER A 375 -14.33 -10.00 43.66
N ILE A 376 -13.63 -8.94 44.07
CA ILE A 376 -12.17 -9.00 44.33
C ILE A 376 -11.83 -10.05 45.40
N GLN A 377 -12.72 -10.23 46.39
CA GLN A 377 -12.52 -11.18 47.48
C GLN A 377 -12.62 -12.62 46.96
N ASP A 378 -13.61 -12.93 46.11
CA ASP A 378 -13.77 -14.24 45.47
C ASP A 378 -12.52 -14.64 44.68
N ILE A 379 -11.96 -13.69 43.91
CA ILE A 379 -10.74 -13.92 43.13
C ILE A 379 -9.55 -14.12 44.07
N ARG A 380 -9.43 -13.34 45.14
CA ARG A 380 -8.34 -13.50 46.11
C ARG A 380 -8.38 -14.88 46.77
N ASP A 381 -9.55 -15.32 47.20
CA ASP A 381 -9.71 -16.59 47.92
C ASP A 381 -9.45 -17.79 47.01
N SER A 382 -9.81 -17.69 45.72
CA SER A 382 -9.54 -18.73 44.73
C SER A 382 -8.08 -18.74 44.25
N THR A 383 -7.42 -17.59 44.12
CA THR A 383 -6.11 -17.49 43.45
C THR A 383 -4.92 -17.18 44.35
N GLY A 384 -5.14 -16.57 45.52
CA GLY A 384 -4.08 -16.04 46.37
C GLY A 384 -3.42 -14.75 45.85
N LEU A 385 -3.95 -14.15 44.77
CA LEU A 385 -3.36 -12.95 44.18
C LEU A 385 -3.48 -11.71 45.10
N SER A 386 -2.48 -10.85 45.03
CA SER A 386 -2.53 -9.53 45.64
C SER A 386 -3.61 -8.67 44.97
N ARG A 387 -4.15 -7.66 45.68
CA ARG A 387 -5.16 -6.74 45.13
C ARG A 387 -4.70 -6.09 43.81
N ARG A 388 -3.42 -5.73 43.73
CA ARG A 388 -2.77 -5.11 42.57
C ARG A 388 -2.94 -5.98 41.32
N TYR A 389 -2.61 -7.28 41.41
CA TYR A 389 -2.73 -8.20 40.29
C TYR A 389 -4.16 -8.57 39.95
N ILE A 390 -5.05 -8.65 40.96
CA ILE A 390 -6.48 -8.85 40.72
C ILE A 390 -7.06 -7.70 39.90
N ILE A 391 -6.74 -6.45 40.25
CA ILE A 391 -7.19 -5.28 39.48
C ILE A 391 -6.68 -5.35 38.04
N SER A 392 -5.40 -5.67 37.83
CA SER A 392 -4.85 -5.82 36.48
C SER A 392 -5.55 -6.92 35.69
N LEU A 393 -5.84 -8.06 36.31
CA LEU A 393 -6.55 -9.18 35.70
C LEU A 393 -7.98 -8.78 35.30
N LEU A 394 -8.71 -8.12 36.21
CA LEU A 394 -10.07 -7.66 35.96
C LEU A 394 -10.12 -6.67 34.79
N ASN A 395 -9.19 -5.71 34.74
CA ASN A 395 -9.09 -4.77 33.62
C ASN A 395 -8.88 -5.50 32.29
N SER A 396 -7.99 -6.50 32.24
CA SER A 396 -7.78 -7.31 31.02
C SER A 396 -9.05 -8.08 30.61
N LEU A 397 -9.79 -8.63 31.56
CA LEU A 397 -11.05 -9.32 31.29
C LEU A 397 -12.18 -8.38 30.85
N GLU A 398 -12.19 -7.14 31.34
CA GLU A 398 -13.09 -6.07 30.87
C GLU A 398 -12.79 -5.69 29.43
N ASP A 399 -11.51 -5.48 29.10
CA ASP A 399 -11.05 -5.15 27.74
C ASP A 399 -11.43 -6.25 26.73
N GLU A 400 -11.40 -7.52 27.17
CA GLU A 400 -11.83 -8.68 26.38
C GLU A 400 -13.36 -8.90 26.38
N MET A 401 -14.13 -8.03 27.04
CA MET A 401 -15.58 -8.12 27.24
C MET A 401 -16.04 -9.43 27.91
N VAL A 402 -15.18 -10.06 28.70
CA VAL A 402 -15.50 -11.25 29.49
C VAL A 402 -16.39 -10.87 30.68
N ILE A 403 -16.11 -9.71 31.28
CA ILE A 403 -16.85 -9.15 32.41
C ILE A 403 -17.22 -7.68 32.15
N GLU A 404 -18.22 -7.17 32.87
CA GLU A 404 -18.61 -5.76 32.85
C GLU A 404 -18.62 -5.19 34.27
N ARG A 405 -18.18 -3.93 34.42
CA ARG A 405 -18.16 -3.21 35.69
C ARG A 405 -19.53 -2.59 36.00
N GLU A 406 -20.04 -2.91 37.18
CA GLU A 406 -21.25 -2.31 37.75
C GLU A 406 -20.94 -1.07 38.60
N ILE A 407 -21.98 -0.30 38.95
CA ILE A 407 -21.90 0.97 39.71
C ILE A 407 -21.21 0.79 41.08
N ASN A 408 -21.27 -0.41 41.68
CA ASN A 408 -20.73 -0.71 43.00
C ASN A 408 -19.38 -1.44 42.98
N ASP A 409 -18.62 -1.34 41.89
CA ASP A 409 -17.34 -2.05 41.68
C ASP A 409 -17.43 -3.59 41.62
N ASP A 410 -18.63 -4.17 41.72
CA ASP A 410 -18.88 -5.55 41.34
C ASP A 410 -18.64 -5.75 39.82
N ARG A 411 -18.24 -6.96 39.44
CA ARG A 411 -18.12 -7.36 38.03
C ARG A 411 -19.16 -8.42 37.70
N ILE A 412 -19.87 -8.25 36.58
CA ILE A 412 -20.81 -9.24 36.07
C ILE A 412 -20.17 -10.02 34.94
N ILE A 413 -20.27 -11.34 35.00
CA ILE A 413 -19.77 -12.23 33.94
C ILE A 413 -20.69 -12.14 32.72
N LYS A 414 -20.13 -11.81 31.55
CA LYS A 414 -20.88 -11.69 30.29
C LYS A 414 -20.67 -12.87 29.36
N LYS A 415 -19.48 -13.46 29.38
CA LYS A 415 -19.12 -14.69 28.68
C LYS A 415 -18.00 -15.40 29.43
N PHE A 416 -17.74 -16.65 29.09
CA PHE A 416 -16.55 -17.35 29.55
C PHE A 416 -15.37 -17.07 28.60
N PRO A 417 -14.14 -16.93 29.14
CA PRO A 417 -12.92 -16.69 28.38
C PRO A 417 -12.46 -17.91 27.56
#